data_AF-A0A4U9YS79-F1
#
_entry.id   AF-A0A4U9YS79-F1
#
_cell.length_a   1.000
_cell.length_b   1.000
_cell.length_c   1.000
_cell.angle_alpha   90.00
_cell.angle_beta   90.00
_cell.angle_gamma   90.00
#
_symmetry.space_group_name_H-M   'P 1'
#
loop_
_entity.id
_entity.type
_entity.pdbx_description
1 polymer ?
#
loop_
_entity_poly.entity_id
_entity_poly.type
_entity_poly.pdbx_seq_one_letter_code
_entity_poly.pdbx_strand_id
1 'polypeptide(L)'
;MDMYKVENLSYSELCETNKYSFFMKRQDDRYDVFSKGLKEGVQFKFLSNDMGTHSDEYLEIFLNDMKEVSKEFIVKGNEFYFISVLMLLIFLDVNNSGDLLKGGYAYVSHVQGFFTFFKKYEGIKEYYEKKYQENHVNIEKIYKKYLEVKLKNIWIYREVRDIIENLKVIIRPDIENNNIHFLKYKESGKDMDGLLYKSKFHKKMGSGIDFEDIEFKINRFILICEYFFLKNMGLSYKDRTFMCFCIYRYIEEIYNFSYDT
;
A
#
# COMPACT_ATOMS: atom_id res chain seq x y z
N MET A 1 10.18 7.08 -21.28
CA MET A 1 9.73 7.51 -19.94
C MET A 1 9.15 8.90 -20.09
N ASP A 2 7.93 9.11 -19.60
CA ASP A 2 7.18 10.34 -19.85
C ASP A 2 7.71 11.52 -19.03
N MET A 3 7.55 12.71 -19.58
CA MET A 3 7.92 13.98 -18.95
C MET A 3 6.67 14.71 -18.50
N TYR A 4 6.70 15.19 -17.26
CA TYR A 4 5.56 15.79 -16.59
C TYR A 4 5.72 17.29 -16.39
N LYS A 5 4.64 18.02 -16.64
CA LYS A 5 4.42 19.33 -16.02
C LYS A 5 4.00 19.09 -14.57
N VAL A 6 4.67 19.74 -13.62
CA VAL A 6 4.30 19.69 -12.21
C VAL A 6 3.80 21.06 -11.80
N GLU A 7 2.55 21.14 -11.37
CA GLU A 7 1.93 22.36 -10.86
C GLU A 7 1.63 22.19 -9.39
N ASN A 8 1.87 23.24 -8.61
CA ASN A 8 1.55 23.22 -7.18
C ASN A 8 0.19 23.89 -6.98
N LEU A 9 -0.82 23.10 -6.62
CA LEU A 9 -2.21 23.54 -6.47
C LEU A 9 -2.66 23.44 -5.00
N SER A 10 -3.59 24.30 -4.60
CA SER A 10 -4.39 24.15 -3.39
C SER A 10 -5.46 23.07 -3.59
N TYR A 11 -6.12 22.67 -2.50
CA TYR A 11 -7.27 21.77 -2.57
C TYR A 11 -8.38 22.29 -3.50
N SER A 12 -8.75 23.57 -3.40
CA SER A 12 -9.81 24.15 -4.25
C SER A 12 -9.43 24.12 -5.72
N GLU A 13 -8.18 24.49 -6.04
CA GLU A 13 -7.67 24.45 -7.42
C GLU A 13 -7.60 23.01 -7.95
N LEU A 14 -7.22 22.03 -7.13
CA LEU A 14 -7.19 20.61 -7.49
C LEU A 14 -8.60 20.08 -7.84
N CYS A 15 -9.61 20.45 -7.06
CA CYS A 15 -11.00 20.04 -7.29
C CYS A 15 -11.60 20.63 -8.57
N GLU A 16 -11.10 21.79 -9.01
CA GLU A 16 -11.56 22.45 -10.24
C GLU A 16 -10.84 21.95 -11.50
N THR A 17 -9.64 21.37 -11.37
CA THR A 17 -8.91 20.82 -12.51
C THR A 17 -9.29 19.37 -12.82
N ASN A 18 -9.49 19.06 -14.10
CA ASN A 18 -9.67 17.69 -14.58
C ASN A 18 -8.54 17.21 -15.49
N LYS A 19 -7.62 18.11 -15.86
CA LYS A 19 -6.54 17.88 -16.83
C LYS A 19 -5.22 17.57 -16.13
N TYR A 20 -5.21 16.47 -15.38
CA TYR A 20 -4.01 15.88 -14.78
C TYR A 20 -4.07 14.35 -14.86
N SER A 21 -2.92 13.74 -14.64
CA SER A 21 -2.72 12.28 -14.66
C SER A 21 -2.85 11.73 -13.25
N PHE A 22 -2.07 12.25 -12.31
CA PHE A 22 -2.19 11.97 -10.87
C PHE A 22 -1.75 13.20 -10.04
N PHE A 23 -1.89 13.12 -8.71
CA PHE A 23 -1.40 14.15 -7.79
C PHE A 23 -0.76 13.52 -6.53
N MET A 24 0.03 14.34 -5.83
CA MET A 24 0.65 13.99 -4.55
C MET A 24 0.38 15.08 -3.52
N LYS A 25 -0.19 14.71 -2.38
CA LYS A 25 -0.39 15.60 -1.24
C LYS A 25 0.96 15.98 -0.62
N ARG A 26 1.14 17.29 -0.38
CA ARG A 26 2.25 17.86 0.39
C ARG A 26 1.78 18.25 1.78
N GLN A 27 2.69 18.80 2.56
CA GLN A 27 2.35 19.54 3.78
C GLN A 27 1.48 20.75 3.43
N ASP A 28 0.69 21.22 4.41
CA ASP A 28 -0.13 22.44 4.33
C ASP A 28 -1.22 22.45 3.24
N ASP A 29 -1.86 21.29 2.97
CA ASP A 29 -2.97 21.14 2.01
C ASP A 29 -2.67 21.66 0.58
N ARG A 30 -1.39 21.57 0.20
CA ARG A 30 -0.92 21.76 -1.18
C ARG A 30 -0.73 20.41 -1.87
N TYR A 31 -0.82 20.41 -3.20
CA TYR A 31 -0.72 19.22 -4.02
C TYR A 31 0.23 19.47 -5.18
N ASP A 32 1.17 18.56 -5.41
CA ASP A 32 1.91 18.51 -6.67
C ASP A 32 1.06 17.73 -7.68
N VAL A 33 0.66 18.39 -8.75
CA VAL A 33 -0.27 17.88 -9.77
C VAL A 33 0.49 17.63 -11.06
N PHE A 34 0.40 16.41 -11.56
CA PHE A 34 1.23 15.90 -12.64
C PHE A 34 0.42 15.76 -13.93
N SER A 35 0.78 16.53 -14.95
CA SER A 35 0.11 16.49 -16.27
C SER A 35 1.10 16.08 -17.36
N LYS A 36 0.76 15.03 -18.13
CA LYS A 36 1.54 14.57 -19.29
C LYS A 36 1.58 15.60 -20.41
N GLY A 37 2.63 15.57 -21.22
CA GLY A 37 2.62 16.20 -22.54
C GLY A 37 3.62 17.34 -22.76
N LEU A 38 4.71 17.40 -22.00
CA LEU A 38 5.79 18.35 -22.27
C LEU A 38 6.99 17.67 -22.93
N LYS A 39 7.66 18.41 -23.83
CA LYS A 39 8.97 18.02 -24.39
C LYS A 39 10.10 18.15 -23.35
N GLU A 40 9.92 19.03 -22.36
CA GLU A 40 10.84 19.29 -21.25
C GLU A 40 10.02 19.36 -19.95
N GLY A 41 10.42 18.63 -18.91
CA GLY A 41 9.62 18.48 -17.69
C GLY A 41 10.32 17.64 -16.63
N VAL A 42 9.57 17.19 -15.63
CA VAL A 42 10.07 16.29 -14.58
C VAL A 42 9.86 14.84 -15.02
N GLN A 43 10.91 14.03 -14.97
CA GLN A 43 10.79 12.59 -15.20
C GLN A 43 10.09 11.92 -14.02
N PHE A 44 9.15 11.02 -14.28
CA PHE A 44 8.55 10.19 -13.24
C PHE A 44 9.60 9.20 -12.72
N LYS A 45 10.15 9.44 -11.54
CA LYS A 45 11.18 8.58 -10.94
C LYS A 45 11.08 8.59 -9.43
N PHE A 46 10.41 7.59 -8.86
CA PHE A 46 10.05 7.55 -7.45
C PHE A 46 10.49 6.27 -6.73
N LEU A 47 10.58 5.14 -7.43
CA LEU A 47 11.06 3.88 -6.90
C LEU A 47 12.59 3.77 -6.99
N SER A 48 13.17 2.85 -6.22
CA SER A 48 14.62 2.62 -6.28
C SER A 48 14.99 2.03 -7.64
N ASN A 49 16.14 2.47 -8.20
CA ASN A 49 16.70 1.85 -9.40
C ASN A 49 16.95 0.34 -9.22
N ASP A 50 17.19 -0.09 -7.97
CA ASP A 50 17.39 -1.51 -7.61
C ASP A 50 16.11 -2.36 -7.68
N MET A 51 14.96 -1.75 -8.01
CA MET A 51 13.71 -2.47 -8.24
C MET A 51 13.50 -2.84 -9.72
N GLY A 52 14.48 -2.55 -10.58
CA GLY A 52 14.42 -2.81 -12.01
C GLY A 52 13.93 -1.62 -12.83
N THR A 53 14.20 -1.68 -14.14
CA THR A 53 14.08 -0.54 -15.06
C THR A 53 12.65 -0.16 -15.40
N HIS A 54 11.66 -1.06 -15.23
CA HIS A 54 10.25 -0.79 -15.54
C HIS A 54 9.40 -0.52 -14.29
N SER A 55 9.98 -0.59 -13.08
CA SER A 55 9.21 -0.44 -11.83
C SER A 55 8.45 0.89 -11.74
N ASP A 56 9.09 2.00 -12.08
CA ASP A 56 8.46 3.32 -12.09
C ASP A 56 7.38 3.46 -13.17
N GLU A 57 7.54 2.82 -14.34
CA GLU A 57 6.55 2.85 -15.42
C GLU A 57 5.21 2.25 -14.97
N TYR A 58 5.24 1.09 -14.31
CA TYR A 58 4.02 0.45 -13.81
C TYR A 58 3.42 1.16 -12.60
N LEU A 59 4.25 1.79 -11.76
CA LEU A 59 3.74 2.68 -10.72
C LEU A 59 3.01 3.88 -11.33
N GLU A 60 3.54 4.45 -12.41
CA GLU A 60 2.92 5.55 -13.15
C GLU A 60 1.56 5.14 -13.72
N ILE A 61 1.49 3.97 -14.39
CA ILE A 61 0.23 3.40 -14.90
C ILE A 61 -0.78 3.26 -13.76
N PHE A 62 -0.38 2.64 -12.65
CA PHE A 62 -1.23 2.45 -11.48
C PHE A 62 -1.80 3.78 -10.95
N LEU A 63 -0.97 4.81 -10.80
CA LEU A 63 -1.42 6.10 -10.28
C LEU A 63 -2.35 6.84 -11.24
N ASN A 64 -2.12 6.71 -12.55
CA ASN A 64 -3.01 7.27 -13.57
C ASN A 64 -4.39 6.59 -13.53
N ASP A 65 -4.42 5.27 -13.42
CA ASP A 65 -5.65 4.50 -13.35
C ASP A 65 -6.42 4.77 -12.04
N MET A 66 -5.70 5.01 -10.94
CA MET A 66 -6.25 5.37 -9.64
C MET A 66 -6.74 6.83 -9.53
N LYS A 67 -6.74 7.60 -10.62
CA LYS A 67 -7.09 9.04 -10.59
C LYS A 67 -8.47 9.33 -9.99
N GLU A 68 -9.51 8.63 -10.44
CA GLU A 68 -10.87 8.88 -9.96
C GLU A 68 -11.06 8.39 -8.52
N VAL A 69 -10.37 7.30 -8.13
CA VAL A 69 -10.29 6.84 -6.74
C VAL A 69 -9.61 7.90 -5.85
N SER A 70 -8.53 8.52 -6.33
CA SER A 70 -7.80 9.57 -5.62
C SER A 70 -8.69 10.78 -5.33
N LYS A 71 -9.51 11.20 -6.30
CA LYS A 71 -10.46 12.31 -6.15
C LYS A 71 -11.49 12.04 -5.05
N GLU A 72 -12.08 10.85 -5.04
CA GLU A 72 -13.03 10.48 -3.98
C GLU A 72 -12.34 10.51 -2.61
N PHE A 73 -11.10 10.02 -2.54
CA PHE A 73 -10.34 9.94 -1.31
C PHE A 73 -10.08 11.32 -0.68
N ILE A 74 -9.75 12.33 -1.49
CA ILE A 74 -9.47 13.69 -1.00
C ILE A 74 -10.73 14.47 -0.59
N VAL A 75 -11.87 14.23 -1.25
CA VAL A 75 -13.13 14.97 -0.97
C VAL A 75 -13.70 14.63 0.41
N LYS A 76 -13.28 13.51 0.97
CA LYS A 76 -13.87 12.95 2.18
C LYS A 76 -13.35 13.53 3.48
N GLY A 77 -12.33 14.39 3.43
CA GLY A 77 -11.89 15.25 4.53
C GLY A 77 -11.91 14.58 5.92
N ASN A 78 -12.96 14.82 6.70
CA ASN A 78 -13.16 14.30 8.05
C ASN A 78 -13.21 12.76 8.15
N GLU A 79 -13.51 12.06 7.06
CA GLU A 79 -13.53 10.59 6.99
C GLU A 79 -12.22 9.98 6.46
N PHE A 80 -11.16 10.78 6.32
CA PHE A 80 -9.87 10.35 5.74
C PHE A 80 -9.35 9.02 6.31
N TYR A 81 -9.31 8.88 7.64
CA TYR A 81 -8.84 7.66 8.28
C TYR A 81 -9.79 6.47 8.10
N PHE A 82 -11.10 6.72 8.09
CA PHE A 82 -12.10 5.68 7.81
C PHE A 82 -11.89 5.10 6.42
N ILE A 83 -11.72 5.97 5.42
CA ILE A 83 -11.54 5.56 4.02
C ILE A 83 -10.17 4.95 3.79
N SER A 84 -9.13 5.40 4.51
CA SER A 84 -7.82 4.77 4.48
C SER A 84 -7.89 3.30 4.89
N VAL A 85 -8.57 2.99 6.00
CA VAL A 85 -8.75 1.60 6.46
C VAL A 85 -9.65 0.82 5.50
N LEU A 86 -10.72 1.42 4.97
CA LEU A 86 -11.55 0.79 3.96
C LEU A 86 -10.75 0.42 2.70
N MET A 87 -9.91 1.32 2.22
CA MET A 87 -9.06 1.08 1.04
C MET A 87 -8.01 0.02 1.32
N LEU A 88 -7.36 0.03 2.49
CA LEU A 88 -6.44 -1.04 2.90
C LEU A 88 -7.14 -2.41 2.91
N LEU A 89 -8.41 -2.51 3.34
CA LEU A 89 -9.16 -3.77 3.27
C LEU A 89 -9.48 -4.18 1.82
N ILE A 90 -9.86 -3.23 0.96
CA ILE A 90 -10.13 -3.49 -0.47
C ILE A 90 -8.86 -3.97 -1.18
N PHE A 91 -7.73 -3.28 -0.99
CA PHE A 91 -6.45 -3.70 -1.58
C PHE A 91 -6.02 -5.07 -1.07
N LEU A 92 -6.15 -5.33 0.23
CA LEU A 92 -5.83 -6.63 0.82
C LEU A 92 -6.63 -7.76 0.16
N ASP A 93 -7.94 -7.56 0.02
CA ASP A 93 -8.87 -8.51 -0.59
C ASP A 93 -8.54 -8.77 -2.06
N VAL A 94 -8.49 -7.70 -2.86
CA VAL A 94 -8.28 -7.77 -4.31
C VAL A 94 -6.90 -8.33 -4.64
N ASN A 95 -5.86 -7.88 -3.94
CA ASN A 95 -4.50 -8.36 -4.18
C ASN A 95 -4.33 -9.84 -3.79
N ASN A 96 -5.21 -10.40 -2.98
CA ASN A 96 -5.14 -11.80 -2.55
C ASN A 96 -6.35 -12.63 -2.99
N SER A 97 -7.05 -12.21 -4.05
CA SER A 97 -8.16 -12.97 -4.65
C SER A 97 -9.24 -13.37 -3.64
N GLY A 98 -9.52 -12.51 -2.65
CA GLY A 98 -10.49 -12.77 -1.61
C GLY A 98 -9.93 -13.33 -0.29
N ASP A 99 -8.67 -13.76 -0.28
CA ASP A 99 -8.04 -14.40 0.87
C ASP A 99 -7.39 -13.37 1.81
N LEU A 100 -8.20 -12.88 2.76
CA LEU A 100 -7.75 -11.94 3.79
C LEU A 100 -6.70 -12.54 4.73
N LEU A 101 -6.72 -13.85 4.96
CA LEU A 101 -5.71 -14.52 5.80
C LEU A 101 -4.36 -14.52 5.11
N LYS A 102 -4.31 -14.91 3.85
CA LYS A 102 -3.08 -14.85 3.05
C LYS A 102 -2.56 -13.42 2.94
N GLY A 103 -3.45 -12.46 2.65
CA GLY A 103 -3.08 -11.06 2.55
C GLY A 103 -2.54 -10.48 3.85
N GLY A 104 -3.11 -10.85 4.99
CA GLY A 104 -2.74 -10.32 6.30
C GLY A 104 -1.26 -10.53 6.65
N TYR A 105 -0.60 -11.58 6.14
CA TYR A 105 0.84 -11.78 6.31
C TYR A 105 1.67 -10.59 5.82
N ALA A 106 1.24 -9.91 4.74
CA ALA A 106 1.93 -8.72 4.23
C ALA A 106 1.85 -7.54 5.23
N TYR A 107 0.68 -7.34 5.83
CA TYR A 107 0.47 -6.30 6.84
C TYR A 107 1.20 -6.60 8.15
N VAL A 108 1.20 -7.87 8.57
CA VAL A 108 2.01 -8.32 9.71
C VAL A 108 3.48 -8.06 9.44
N SER A 109 4.02 -8.48 8.28
CA SER A 109 5.41 -8.21 7.88
C SER A 109 5.73 -6.72 7.93
N HIS A 110 4.85 -5.86 7.41
CA HIS A 110 5.03 -4.42 7.43
C HIS A 110 5.18 -3.87 8.86
N VAL A 111 4.25 -4.24 9.74
CA VAL A 111 4.21 -3.77 11.13
C VAL A 111 5.38 -4.32 11.93
N GLN A 112 5.66 -5.61 11.77
CA GLN A 112 6.76 -6.29 12.41
C GLN A 112 8.11 -5.67 12.02
N GLY A 113 8.25 -5.26 10.76
CA GLY A 113 9.43 -4.55 10.27
C GLY A 113 9.58 -3.19 10.93
N PHE A 114 8.49 -2.43 11.03
CA PHE A 114 8.47 -1.14 11.72
C PHE A 114 8.85 -1.25 13.20
N PHE A 115 8.34 -2.26 13.91
CA PHE A 115 8.66 -2.48 15.32
C PHE A 115 10.16 -2.70 15.56
N THR A 116 10.91 -3.18 14.57
CA THR A 116 12.36 -3.37 14.70
C THR A 116 13.16 -2.07 14.81
N PHE A 117 12.57 -0.93 14.45
CA PHE A 117 13.18 0.40 14.65
C PHE A 117 13.19 0.84 16.11
N PHE A 118 12.41 0.19 16.98
CA PHE A 118 12.30 0.54 18.38
C PHE A 118 13.24 -0.30 19.25
N LYS A 119 13.89 0.34 20.22
CA LYS A 119 14.74 -0.37 21.19
C LYS A 119 13.95 -1.36 22.07
N LYS A 120 12.69 -1.03 22.39
CA LYS A 120 11.79 -1.85 23.21
C LYS A 120 10.64 -2.38 22.36
N TYR A 121 10.86 -3.52 21.72
CA TYR A 121 9.88 -4.16 20.84
C TYR A 121 8.55 -4.47 21.55
N GLU A 122 8.58 -5.05 22.77
CA GLU A 122 7.32 -5.41 23.44
C GLU A 122 6.49 -4.19 23.85
N GLY A 123 7.15 -3.09 24.24
CA GLY A 123 6.46 -1.86 24.59
C GLY A 123 5.72 -1.22 23.41
N ILE A 124 6.22 -1.35 22.17
CA ILE A 124 5.51 -0.83 21.00
C ILE A 124 4.33 -1.75 20.61
N LYS A 125 4.48 -3.07 20.76
CA LYS A 125 3.40 -4.04 20.53
C LYS A 125 2.25 -3.83 21.51
N GLU A 126 2.54 -3.69 22.80
CA GLU A 126 1.54 -3.40 23.85
C GLU A 126 0.81 -2.07 23.59
N TYR A 127 1.54 -1.04 23.14
CA TYR A 127 0.95 0.24 22.76
C TYR A 127 -0.03 0.09 21.58
N TYR A 128 0.35 -0.66 20.54
CA TYR A 128 -0.50 -0.91 19.38
C TYR A 128 -1.74 -1.74 19.76
N GLU A 129 -1.58 -2.78 20.59
CA GLU A 129 -2.70 -3.59 21.07
C GLU A 129 -3.69 -2.74 21.87
N LYS A 130 -3.20 -1.92 22.81
CA LYS A 130 -4.06 -0.98 23.55
C LYS A 130 -4.83 -0.06 22.62
N LYS A 131 -4.14 0.52 21.62
CA LYS A 131 -4.76 1.43 20.64
C LYS A 131 -5.76 0.72 19.73
N TYR A 132 -5.51 -0.53 19.39
CA TYR A 132 -6.46 -1.38 18.69
C TYR A 132 -7.73 -1.59 19.51
N GLN A 133 -7.61 -1.97 20.78
CA GLN A 133 -8.76 -2.15 21.68
C GLN A 133 -9.58 -0.84 21.84
N GLU A 134 -8.91 0.31 21.93
CA GLU A 134 -9.58 1.63 21.95
C GLU A 134 -10.36 1.94 20.65
N ASN A 135 -9.98 1.34 19.52
CA ASN A 135 -10.58 1.60 18.20
C ASN A 135 -11.37 0.42 17.64
N HIS A 136 -11.52 -0.68 18.39
CA HIS A 136 -12.08 -1.95 17.92
C HIS A 136 -13.44 -1.79 17.23
N VAL A 137 -14.36 -1.06 17.88
CA VAL A 137 -15.70 -0.78 17.35
C VAL A 137 -15.66 -0.03 16.01
N ASN A 138 -14.71 0.89 15.84
CA ASN A 138 -14.54 1.62 14.58
C ASN A 138 -13.99 0.69 13.48
N ILE A 139 -13.04 -0.18 13.81
CA ILE A 139 -12.49 -1.17 12.87
C ILE A 139 -13.58 -2.15 12.44
N GLU A 140 -14.38 -2.68 13.37
CA GLU A 140 -15.53 -3.54 13.05
C GLU A 140 -16.52 -2.82 12.13
N LYS A 141 -16.84 -1.55 12.40
CA LYS A 141 -17.72 -0.74 11.56
C LYS A 141 -17.16 -0.62 10.13
N ILE A 142 -15.86 -0.34 9.99
CA ILE A 142 -15.20 -0.22 8.68
C ILE A 142 -15.19 -1.57 7.96
N TYR A 143 -14.92 -2.67 8.67
CA TYR A 143 -14.96 -4.01 8.09
C TYR A 143 -16.36 -4.38 7.58
N LYS A 144 -17.41 -4.10 8.34
CA LYS A 144 -18.81 -4.27 7.88
C LYS A 144 -19.09 -3.43 6.64
N LYS A 145 -18.56 -2.20 6.57
CA LYS A 145 -18.68 -1.36 5.38
C LYS A 145 -17.94 -1.94 4.18
N TYR A 146 -16.74 -2.47 4.38
CA TYR A 146 -15.99 -3.20 3.36
C TYR A 146 -16.81 -4.38 2.80
N LEU A 147 -17.40 -5.21 3.67
CA LEU A 147 -18.24 -6.33 3.24
C LEU A 147 -19.44 -5.86 2.41
N GLU A 148 -20.11 -4.77 2.83
CA GLU A 148 -21.21 -4.19 2.07
C GLU A 148 -20.75 -3.70 0.68
N VAL A 149 -19.64 -2.98 0.64
CA VAL A 149 -19.03 -2.44 -0.58
C VAL A 149 -18.65 -3.55 -1.56
N LYS A 150 -18.06 -4.64 -1.06
CA LYS A 150 -17.73 -5.85 -1.82
C LYS A 150 -18.99 -6.57 -2.32
N LEU A 151 -19.93 -6.88 -1.42
CA LEU A 151 -21.14 -7.65 -1.74
C LEU A 151 -22.01 -6.94 -2.78
N LYS A 152 -22.16 -5.61 -2.66
CA LYS A 152 -22.94 -4.79 -3.60
C LYS A 152 -22.13 -4.39 -4.85
N ASN A 153 -20.86 -4.80 -4.94
CA ASN A 153 -19.94 -4.41 -6.01
C ASN A 153 -19.97 -2.88 -6.26
N ILE A 154 -19.90 -2.11 -5.17
CA ILE A 154 -19.91 -0.64 -5.22
C ILE A 154 -18.71 -0.17 -6.07
N TRP A 155 -18.91 0.94 -6.79
CA TRP A 155 -17.96 1.44 -7.79
C TRP A 155 -16.50 1.41 -7.33
N ILE A 156 -16.21 1.83 -6.09
CA ILE A 156 -14.85 1.91 -5.56
C ILE A 156 -14.18 0.53 -5.47
N TYR A 157 -14.93 -0.50 -5.10
CA TYR A 157 -14.42 -1.87 -5.04
C TYR A 157 -14.16 -2.42 -6.43
N ARG A 158 -15.13 -2.23 -7.34
CA ARG A 158 -15.02 -2.66 -8.73
C ARG A 158 -13.82 -2.00 -9.42
N GLU A 159 -13.69 -0.68 -9.27
CA GLU A 159 -12.63 0.09 -9.91
C GLU A 159 -11.25 -0.38 -9.43
N VAL A 160 -11.05 -0.46 -8.10
CA VAL A 160 -9.79 -0.93 -7.54
C VAL A 160 -9.50 -2.37 -7.95
N ARG A 161 -10.52 -3.24 -7.97
CA ARG A 161 -10.34 -4.61 -8.45
C ARG A 161 -9.87 -4.66 -9.89
N ASP A 162 -10.56 -3.97 -10.78
CA ASP A 162 -10.29 -4.02 -12.21
C ASP A 162 -8.89 -3.42 -12.50
N ILE A 163 -8.50 -2.33 -11.82
CA ILE A 163 -7.14 -1.76 -11.91
C ILE A 163 -6.08 -2.77 -11.47
N ILE A 164 -6.25 -3.41 -10.31
CA ILE A 164 -5.26 -4.32 -9.76
C ILE A 164 -5.15 -5.60 -10.58
N GLU A 165 -6.26 -6.18 -11.02
CA GLU A 165 -6.24 -7.37 -11.87
C GLU A 165 -5.58 -7.08 -13.23
N ASN A 166 -5.88 -5.94 -13.84
CA ASN A 166 -5.20 -5.50 -15.06
C ASN A 166 -3.70 -5.30 -14.82
N LEU A 167 -3.32 -4.63 -13.72
CA LEU A 167 -1.93 -4.40 -13.37
C LEU A 167 -1.18 -5.72 -13.19
N LYS A 168 -1.76 -6.69 -12.49
CA LYS A 168 -1.18 -8.03 -12.31
C LYS A 168 -0.91 -8.75 -13.65
N VAL A 169 -1.79 -8.57 -14.63
CA VAL A 169 -1.63 -9.16 -15.97
C VAL A 169 -0.46 -8.50 -16.71
N ILE A 170 -0.40 -7.17 -16.73
CA ILE A 170 0.61 -6.44 -17.51
C ILE A 170 2.00 -6.48 -16.89
N ILE A 171 2.14 -6.54 -15.56
CA ILE A 171 3.47 -6.58 -14.91
C ILE A 171 4.13 -7.96 -14.95
N ARG A 172 3.34 -9.03 -15.13
CA ARG A 172 3.84 -10.41 -15.03
C ARG A 172 5.04 -10.68 -15.94
N PRO A 173 4.99 -10.34 -17.25
CA PRO A 173 6.14 -10.59 -18.14
C PRO A 173 7.41 -9.87 -17.68
N ASP A 174 7.29 -8.67 -17.12
CA ASP A 174 8.46 -7.92 -16.65
C ASP A 174 9.02 -8.42 -15.31
N ILE A 175 8.19 -9.03 -14.47
CA ILE A 175 8.64 -9.77 -13.29
C ILE A 175 9.33 -11.08 -13.71
N GLU A 176 8.75 -11.83 -14.65
CA GLU A 176 9.34 -13.07 -15.18
C GLU A 176 10.68 -12.83 -15.87
N ASN A 177 10.82 -11.71 -16.60
CA ASN A 177 12.05 -11.29 -17.28
C ASN A 177 13.01 -10.48 -16.38
N ASN A 178 12.72 -10.34 -15.09
CA ASN A 178 13.54 -9.63 -14.11
C ASN A 178 13.75 -8.12 -14.39
N ASN A 179 12.91 -7.52 -15.24
CA ASN A 179 12.83 -6.07 -15.48
C ASN A 179 12.18 -5.34 -14.29
N ILE A 180 11.43 -6.06 -13.47
CA ILE A 180 11.03 -5.68 -12.11
C ILE A 180 11.55 -6.77 -11.17
N HIS A 181 12.30 -6.36 -10.15
CA HIS A 181 12.81 -7.28 -9.15
C HIS A 181 12.86 -6.64 -7.77
N PHE A 182 13.12 -7.46 -6.76
CA PHE A 182 13.24 -7.01 -5.38
C PHE A 182 14.55 -7.53 -4.84
N LEU A 183 15.27 -6.68 -4.11
CA LEU A 183 16.51 -7.08 -3.47
C LEU A 183 16.29 -8.35 -2.63
N LYS A 184 17.05 -9.40 -2.95
CA LYS A 184 17.01 -10.65 -2.20
C LYS A 184 17.64 -10.43 -0.84
N TYR A 185 16.99 -10.93 0.20
CA TYR A 185 17.51 -10.94 1.57
C TYR A 185 18.94 -11.53 1.66
N LYS A 186 19.30 -12.46 0.77
CA LYS A 186 20.64 -13.09 0.76
C LYS A 186 21.72 -12.29 0.04
N GLU A 187 21.35 -11.37 -0.86
CA GLU A 187 22.30 -10.63 -1.70
C GLU A 187 22.68 -9.27 -1.08
N SER A 188 21.87 -8.78 -0.13
CA SER A 188 22.14 -7.56 0.63
C SER A 188 23.10 -7.79 1.79
N GLY A 189 24.33 -8.28 1.53
CA GLY A 189 25.39 -8.52 2.53
C GLY A 189 25.86 -7.27 3.32
N LYS A 190 25.01 -6.25 3.45
CA LYS A 190 25.17 -5.00 4.18
C LYS A 190 23.87 -4.71 4.96
N ASP A 191 23.95 -4.90 6.28
CA ASP A 191 23.22 -4.20 7.34
C ASP A 191 21.68 -4.21 7.44
N MET A 192 20.92 -4.66 6.43
CA MET A 192 19.47 -4.94 6.63
C MET A 192 19.22 -6.23 7.42
N ASP A 193 20.20 -7.13 7.43
CA ASP A 193 20.20 -8.42 8.16
C ASP A 193 20.28 -8.29 9.69
N GLY A 194 20.46 -7.09 10.26
CA GLY A 194 20.46 -6.91 11.72
C GLY A 194 19.08 -6.61 12.31
N LEU A 195 18.30 -5.77 11.63
CA LEU A 195 17.08 -5.20 12.20
C LEU A 195 15.89 -6.14 12.06
N LEU A 196 15.63 -6.66 10.86
CA LEU A 196 14.50 -7.57 10.64
C LEU A 196 14.65 -8.90 11.39
N TYR A 197 15.88 -9.37 11.62
CA TYR A 197 16.15 -10.52 12.49
C TYR A 197 15.81 -10.27 13.96
N LYS A 198 15.56 -9.02 14.39
CA LYS A 198 14.98 -8.77 15.72
C LYS A 198 13.52 -9.23 15.81
N SER A 199 12.81 -9.30 14.68
CA SER A 199 11.43 -9.77 14.62
C SER A 199 11.39 -11.30 14.53
N LYS A 200 10.68 -11.93 15.47
CA LYS A 200 10.41 -13.38 15.46
C LYS A 200 9.62 -13.79 14.21
N PHE A 201 8.67 -12.95 13.79
CA PHE A 201 7.87 -13.17 12.59
C PHE A 201 8.76 -13.31 11.34
N HIS A 202 9.67 -12.37 11.11
CA HIS A 202 10.55 -12.41 9.93
C HIS A 202 11.54 -13.58 9.97
N LYS A 203 12.02 -13.95 11.15
CA LYS A 203 12.84 -15.17 11.33
C LYS A 203 12.08 -16.44 10.93
N LYS A 204 10.79 -16.53 11.28
CA LYS A 204 9.94 -17.68 10.94
C LYS A 204 9.56 -17.70 9.46
N MET A 205 9.18 -16.55 8.90
CA MET A 205 8.77 -16.45 7.49
C MET A 205 9.95 -16.67 6.53
N GLY A 206 11.16 -16.23 6.89
CA GLY A 206 12.35 -16.33 6.04
C GLY A 206 12.75 -17.76 5.66
N SER A 207 12.26 -18.79 6.38
CA SER A 207 12.49 -20.19 6.04
C SER A 207 11.40 -20.84 5.19
N GLY A 208 10.25 -20.18 5.00
CA GLY A 208 9.07 -20.76 4.34
C GLY A 208 8.51 -19.99 3.15
N ILE A 209 8.94 -18.74 2.91
CA ILE A 209 8.56 -17.99 1.72
C ILE A 209 9.51 -18.30 0.56
N ASP A 210 8.95 -18.70 -0.57
CA ASP A 210 9.67 -18.66 -1.84
C ASP A 210 9.67 -17.23 -2.38
N PHE A 211 10.76 -16.50 -2.16
CA PHE A 211 10.93 -15.15 -2.67
C PHE A 211 11.06 -15.10 -4.20
N GLU A 212 11.27 -16.24 -4.86
CA GLU A 212 11.32 -16.34 -6.30
C GLU A 212 9.95 -16.58 -6.95
N ASP A 213 8.93 -16.95 -6.15
CA ASP A 213 7.56 -17.13 -6.62
C ASP A 213 7.05 -15.85 -7.32
N ILE A 214 6.59 -16.03 -8.55
CA ILE A 214 6.11 -14.95 -9.40
C ILE A 214 4.86 -14.31 -8.81
N GLU A 215 3.95 -15.10 -8.22
CA GLU A 215 2.78 -14.56 -7.55
C GLU A 215 3.15 -13.72 -6.33
N PHE A 216 4.10 -14.20 -5.51
CA PHE A 216 4.65 -13.41 -4.41
C PHE A 216 5.23 -12.08 -4.90
N LYS A 217 6.04 -12.08 -5.96
CA LYS A 217 6.64 -10.86 -6.54
C LYS A 217 5.58 -9.89 -7.08
N ILE A 218 4.57 -10.40 -7.77
CA ILE A 218 3.42 -9.63 -8.26
C ILE A 218 2.71 -8.97 -7.08
N ASN A 219 2.29 -9.76 -6.08
CA ASN A 219 1.53 -9.24 -4.94
C ASN A 219 2.36 -8.24 -4.13
N ARG A 220 3.68 -8.43 -4.04
CA ARG A 220 4.61 -7.50 -3.42
C ARG A 220 4.72 -6.18 -4.19
N PHE A 221 4.76 -6.23 -5.52
CA PHE A 221 4.76 -5.01 -6.34
C PHE A 221 3.48 -4.20 -6.09
N ILE A 222 2.33 -4.86 -6.13
CA ILE A 222 1.02 -4.24 -5.87
C ILE A 222 0.98 -3.58 -4.47
N LEU A 223 1.51 -4.24 -3.44
CA LEU A 223 1.61 -3.68 -2.09
C LEU A 223 2.45 -2.39 -2.05
N ILE A 224 3.51 -2.30 -2.86
CA ILE A 224 4.34 -1.10 -2.98
C ILE A 224 3.54 0.03 -3.64
N CYS A 225 2.82 -0.27 -4.73
CA CYS A 225 1.93 0.68 -5.39
C CYS A 225 0.86 1.22 -4.43
N GLU A 226 0.21 0.33 -3.68
CA GLU A 226 -0.76 0.68 -2.63
C GLU A 226 -0.16 1.64 -1.60
N TYR A 227 1.00 1.29 -1.02
CA TYR A 227 1.65 2.11 -0.01
C TYR A 227 2.12 3.46 -0.56
N PHE A 228 2.49 3.51 -1.83
CA PHE A 228 2.83 4.74 -2.52
C PHE A 228 1.59 5.62 -2.70
N PHE A 229 0.49 5.05 -3.17
CA PHE A 229 -0.80 5.74 -3.31
C PHE A 229 -1.28 6.31 -1.97
N LEU A 230 -1.32 5.51 -0.90
CA LEU A 230 -1.78 5.98 0.41
C LEU A 230 -0.87 7.09 0.97
N LYS A 231 0.45 6.97 0.78
CA LYS A 231 1.39 8.04 1.15
C LYS A 231 1.07 9.33 0.39
N ASN A 232 0.78 9.24 -0.90
CA ASN A 232 0.44 10.40 -1.74
C ASN A 232 -0.92 11.00 -1.40
N MET A 233 -1.84 10.25 -0.79
CA MET A 233 -3.06 10.81 -0.21
C MET A 233 -2.83 11.51 1.13
N GLY A 234 -1.62 11.40 1.70
CA GLY A 234 -1.23 12.03 2.97
C GLY A 234 -1.19 11.08 4.17
N LEU A 235 -1.34 9.77 3.97
CA LEU A 235 -1.27 8.81 5.07
C LEU A 235 0.19 8.63 5.48
N SER A 236 0.53 9.05 6.70
CA SER A 236 1.90 8.94 7.20
C SER A 236 2.33 7.48 7.32
N TYR A 237 3.64 7.24 7.30
CA TYR A 237 4.18 5.88 7.48
C TYR A 237 3.77 5.24 8.82
N LYS A 238 3.73 6.05 9.89
CA LYS A 238 3.32 5.61 11.22
C LYS A 238 1.84 5.24 11.24
N ASP A 239 0.97 6.07 10.67
CA ASP A 239 -0.47 5.82 10.66
C ASP A 239 -0.80 4.61 9.79
N ARG A 240 -0.17 4.48 8.62
CA ARG A 240 -0.31 3.30 7.76
C ARG A 240 0.10 2.02 8.49
N THR A 241 1.21 2.04 9.22
CA THR A 241 1.65 0.90 10.01
C THR A 241 0.62 0.54 11.09
N PHE A 242 0.11 1.53 11.82
CA PHE A 242 -0.93 1.31 12.82
C PHE A 242 -2.23 0.75 12.22
N MET A 243 -2.66 1.24 11.05
CA MET A 243 -3.83 0.69 10.38
C MET A 243 -3.62 -0.75 9.91
N CYS A 244 -2.45 -1.06 9.35
CA CYS A 244 -2.08 -2.44 9.01
C CYS A 244 -2.17 -3.36 10.23
N PHE A 245 -1.71 -2.88 11.40
CA PHE A 245 -1.85 -3.60 12.67
C PHE A 245 -3.31 -3.87 13.01
N CYS A 246 -4.14 -2.81 13.04
CA CYS A 246 -5.55 -2.95 13.36
C CYS A 246 -6.27 -3.92 12.42
N ILE A 247 -5.95 -3.89 11.12
CA ILE A 247 -6.57 -4.77 10.13
C ILE A 247 -6.17 -6.23 10.37
N TYR A 248 -4.87 -6.54 10.44
CA TYR A 248 -4.47 -7.94 10.60
C TYR A 248 -4.93 -8.50 11.95
N ARG A 249 -4.90 -7.69 13.01
CA ARG A 249 -5.34 -8.09 14.36
C ARG A 249 -6.84 -8.37 14.39
N TYR A 250 -7.63 -7.55 13.69
CA TYR A 250 -9.07 -7.80 13.54
C TYR A 250 -9.35 -9.07 12.72
N ILE A 251 -8.56 -9.33 11.67
CA ILE A 251 -8.62 -10.58 10.90
C ILE A 251 -8.34 -11.80 11.79
N GLU A 252 -7.31 -11.75 12.64
CA GLU A 252 -7.03 -12.81 13.62
C GLU A 252 -8.24 -13.13 14.50
N GLU A 253 -8.96 -12.11 14.98
CA GLU A 253 -10.14 -12.30 15.82
C GLU A 253 -11.31 -12.94 15.07
N ILE A 254 -11.67 -12.42 13.90
CA ILE A 254 -12.85 -12.90 13.17
C ILE A 254 -12.66 -14.28 12.53
N TYR A 255 -11.40 -14.68 12.28
CA TYR A 255 -11.06 -16.01 11.76
C TYR A 255 -10.54 -16.97 12.84
N ASN A 256 -10.43 -16.53 14.10
CA ASN A 256 -9.85 -17.30 15.21
C ASN A 256 -8.48 -17.89 14.84
N PHE A 257 -7.60 -17.03 14.34
CA PHE A 257 -6.29 -17.37 13.79
C PHE A 257 -5.20 -16.48 14.43
N SER A 258 -3.93 -16.89 14.38
CA SER A 258 -2.82 -15.99 14.71
C SER A 258 -1.65 -16.12 13.74
N TYR A 259 -1.10 -14.97 13.33
CA TYR A 259 0.11 -14.89 12.51
C TYR A 259 1.40 -15.04 13.31
N ASP A 260 1.32 -14.85 14.64
CA ASP A 260 2.45 -14.82 15.57
C ASP A 260 2.68 -16.17 16.30
N THR A 261 1.81 -17.18 16.10
CA THR A 261 2.01 -18.56 16.57
C THR A 261 2.89 -19.33 15.62
#